data_AF-A0A2D6FI29-F1
#
_entry.id   AF-A0A2D6FI29-F1
#
_cell.length_a   1.000
_cell.length_b   1.000
_cell.length_c   1.000
_cell.angle_alpha   90.00
_cell.angle_beta   90.00
_cell.angle_gamma   90.00
#
_symmetry.space_group_name_H-M   'P 1'
#
loop_
_entity.id
_entity.type
_entity.pdbx_description
1 polymer ?
#
loop_
_entity_poly.entity_id
_entity_poly.type
_entity_poly.pdbx_seq_one_letter_code
_entity_poly.pdbx_strand_id
1 'polypeptide(L)' 'MSYEPGSLECRLLIDAKQHLELALASLNGLPQSDHIQRQLKSVHQQLEGMHDLKRALQIDSI' A
#
# COMPACT_ATOMS: atom_id res chain seq x y z
N MET A 1 22.99 3.97 -4.13
CA MET A 1 21.58 4.41 -4.01
C MET A 1 21.11 4.83 -5.39
N SER A 2 20.66 3.86 -6.18
CA SER A 2 20.18 4.11 -7.55
C SER A 2 18.66 4.17 -7.47
N TYR A 3 18.14 5.39 -7.35
CA TYR A 3 16.72 5.69 -7.43
C TYR A 3 16.32 5.58 -8.91
N GLU A 4 15.90 4.39 -9.34
CA GLU A 4 15.10 4.30 -10.55
C GLU A 4 13.67 4.66 -10.17
N PRO A 5 13.06 5.67 -10.83
CA PRO A 5 11.69 6.03 -10.55
C PRO A 5 10.83 4.85 -10.98
N GLY A 6 10.41 4.07 -9.98
CA GLY A 6 9.54 2.91 -10.16
C GLY A 6 8.41 3.25 -11.11
N SER A 7 8.05 2.28 -11.95
CA SER A 7 6.96 2.38 -12.93
C SER A 7 5.75 3.16 -12.39
N LEU A 8 4.96 3.77 -13.28
CA LEU A 8 3.73 4.47 -12.88
C LEU A 8 2.87 3.63 -11.91
N GLU A 9 2.83 2.32 -12.13
CA GLU A 9 2.16 1.36 -11.26
C GLU A 9 2.72 1.32 -9.83
N CYS A 10 4.05 1.33 -9.64
CA CYS A 10 4.66 1.39 -8.32
C CYS A 10 4.31 2.69 -7.58
N ARG A 11 4.26 3.83 -8.29
CA ARG A 11 3.83 5.11 -7.69
C ARG A 11 2.37 5.04 -7.24
N LEU A 12 1.48 4.52 -8.08
CA LEU A 12 0.07 4.34 -7.74
C LEU A 12 -0.12 3.42 -6.51
N LEU A 13 0.68 2.37 -6.37
CA LEU A 13 0.65 1.48 -5.21
C LEU A 13 1.14 2.17 -3.93
N ILE A 14 2.18 3.00 -4.03
CA ILE A 14 2.66 3.80 -2.89
C ILE A 14 1.58 4.80 -2.44
N ASP A 15 1.00 5.55 -3.38
CA ASP A 15 -0.04 6.54 -3.09
C ASP A 15 -1.27 5.88 -2.46
N ALA A 16 -1.72 4.74 -3.02
CA ALA A 16 -2.85 4.01 -2.48
C ALA A 16 -2.63 3.52 -1.04
N LYS A 17 -1.42 3.01 -0.73
CA LYS A 17 -1.07 2.60 0.63
C LYS A 17 -1.05 3.79 1.60
N GLN A 18 -0.46 4.92 1.21
CA GLN A 18 -0.47 6.15 2.01
C GLN A 18 -1.90 6.64 2.30
N HIS A 19 -2.79 6.61 1.30
CA HIS A 19 -4.20 6.98 1.53
C HIS A 19 -4.90 6.05 2.52
N LEU A 20 -4.60 4.74 2.52
CA LEU A 20 -5.14 3.81 3.51
C LEU A 20 -4.61 4.07 4.92
N GLU A 21 -3.33 4.43 5.06
CA GLU A 21 -2.73 4.81 6.34
C GLU A 21 -3.40 6.06 6.93
N LEU A 22 -3.65 7.08 6.10
CA LEU A 22 -4.37 8.30 6.49
C LEU A 22 -5.82 8.01 6.90
N ALA A 23 -6.50 7.13 6.15
CA ALA A 23 -7.86 6.69 6.48
C ALA A 23 -7.90 5.93 7.82
N LEU A 24 -6.95 5.02 8.05
CA LEU A 24 -6.82 4.30 9.31
C LEU A 24 -6.55 5.23 10.49
N ALA A 25 -5.69 6.23 10.32
CA ALA A 25 -5.43 7.24 11.34
C ALA A 25 -6.70 8.02 11.70
N SER A 26 -7.52 8.34 10.70
CA SER A 26 -8.81 9.04 10.89
C SER A 26 -9.84 8.15 11.62
N LEU A 27 -9.86 6.85 11.31
CA LEU A 27 -10.79 5.89 11.93
C LEU A 27 -10.40 5.48 13.35
N ASN A 28 -9.12 5.60 13.73
CA ASN A 28 -8.67 5.25 15.08
C ASN A 28 -9.37 6.06 16.18
N GLY A 29 -9.85 7.27 15.86
CA GLY A 29 -10.64 8.11 16.78
C GLY A 29 -12.15 7.82 16.77
N LEU A 30 -12.65 6.94 15.89
CA LEU A 30 -14.08 6.69 15.70
C LEU A 30 -14.51 5.40 16.43
N PRO A 31 -15.41 5.49 17.44
CA PRO A 31 -15.96 4.31 18.09
C PRO A 31 -16.65 3.37 17.10
N GLN A 32 -16.62 2.07 17.38
CA GLN A 32 -17.28 1.02 16.57
C GLN A 32 -16.78 0.89 15.12
N SER A 33 -15.61 1.48 14.79
CA SER A 33 -15.00 1.39 13.45
C SER A 33 -14.05 0.19 13.27
N ASP A 34 -13.89 -0.68 14.26
CA ASP A 34 -12.90 -1.78 14.25
C ASP A 34 -13.04 -2.72 13.05
N HIS A 35 -14.28 -2.95 12.59
CA HIS A 35 -14.54 -3.77 11.41
C HIS A 35 -14.01 -3.11 10.12
N ILE A 36 -14.23 -1.81 9.97
CA ILE A 36 -13.72 -1.02 8.84
C ILE A 36 -12.19 -0.97 8.87
N GLN A 37 -11.59 -0.71 10.05
CA GLN A 37 -10.14 -0.71 10.20
C GLN A 37 -9.51 -2.05 9.80
N ARG A 38 -10.13 -3.18 10.18
CA ARG A 38 -9.68 -4.51 9.76
C ARG A 38 -9.76 -4.71 8.25
N GLN A 39 -10.83 -4.24 7.61
CA GLN A 39 -10.96 -4.32 6.16
C GLN A 39 -9.89 -3.47 5.45
N LEU A 40 -9.66 -2.23 5.89
CA LEU A 40 -8.63 -1.37 5.29
C LEU A 40 -7.21 -1.94 5.49
N LYS A 41 -6.91 -2.53 6.64
CA LYS A 41 -5.64 -3.24 6.87
C LYS A 41 -5.48 -4.43 5.91
N SER A 42 -6.54 -5.18 5.64
CA SER A 42 -6.50 -6.27 4.66
C SER A 42 -6.22 -5.77 3.25
N VAL A 43 -6.88 -4.68 2.82
CA VAL A 43 -6.60 -4.05 1.52
C VAL A 43 -5.16 -3.54 1.46
N HIS A 44 -4.66 -2.90 2.51
CA HIS A 44 -3.26 -2.44 2.56
C HIS A 44 -2.28 -3.60 2.37
N GLN A 45 -2.50 -4.75 3.03
CA GLN A 45 -1.67 -5.93 2.87
C GLN A 45 -1.70 -6.49 1.43
N GLN A 46 -2.87 -6.46 0.78
CA GLN A 46 -2.99 -6.88 -0.62
C GLN A 46 -2.19 -5.95 -1.55
N LEU A 47 -2.26 -4.63 -1.33
CA LEU A 47 -1.48 -3.65 -2.10
C LEU A 47 0.03 -3.78 -1.86
N GLU A 48 0.45 -4.08 -0.63
CA GLU A 48 1.85 -4.38 -0.35
C GLU A 48 2.32 -5.62 -1.12
N GLY A 49 1.53 -6.70 -1.11
CA GLY A 49 1.83 -7.90 -1.89
C GLY A 49 1.94 -7.62 -3.39
N MET A 50 1.06 -6.79 -3.96
CA MET A 50 1.17 -6.35 -5.36
C MET A 50 2.45 -5.56 -5.64
N HIS A 51 2.84 -4.69 -4.71
CA HIS A 51 4.04 -3.87 -4.82
C HIS A 51 5.32 -4.70 -4.71
N ASP A 52 5.35 -5.68 -3.80
CA ASP A 52 6.46 -6.61 -3.65
C ASP A 52 6.64 -7.50 -4.89
N LEU A 53 5.54 -8.02 -5.45
CA LEU A 53 5.57 -8.76 -6.70
C LEU A 53 6.14 -7.93 -7.85
N LYS A 54 5.71 -6.67 -7.99
CA LYS A 54 6.24 -5.76 -9.01
C LYS A 54 7.73 -5.48 -8.80
N ARG A 55 8.16 -5.28 -7.55
CA ARG A 55 9.57 -5.08 -7.21
C ARG A 55 10.41 -6.30 -7.57
N ALA A 56 9.93 -7.50 -7.26
CA ALA A 56 10.62 -8.75 -7.63
C ALA A 56 10.77 -8.89 -9.15
N LEU A 57 9.68 -8.69 -9.91
CA LEU A 57 9.71 -8.78 -11.37
C LEU A 57 10.64 -7.76 -12.05
N GLN A 58 10.80 -6.57 -11.46
CA GLN A 58 11.76 -5.58 -11.97
C GLN A 58 13.21 -5.96 -11.68
N ILE A 59 13.47 -6.66 -10.57
CA ILE A 59 14.82 -7.15 -10.21
C ILE A 59 15.23 -8.33 -11.10
N ASP A 60 14.32 -9.24 -11.43
CA ASP A 60 14.58 -10.40 -12.30
C ASP A 60 14.80 -10.03 -13.79
N SER A 61 14.57 -8.77 -14.17
CA SER A 61 14.72 -8.29 -15.55
C SER A 61 16.12 -7.72 -15.87
N ILE A 62 17.10 -7.85 -14.95
CA ILE A 62 18.46 -7.30 -15.03
C ILE A 62 19.50 -8.42 -15.12
#